data_AF-A0A6N9A9D8-F1
#
_entry.id   AF-A0A6N9A9D8-F1
#
_cell.length_a   1.000
_cell.length_b   1.000
_cell.length_c   1.000
_cell.angle_alpha   90.00
_cell.angle_beta   90.00
_cell.angle_gamma   90.00
#
_symmetry.space_group_name_H-M   'P 1'
#
loop_
_entity.id
_entity.type
_entity.pdbx_description
1 polymer ?
#
loop_
_entity_poly.entity_id
_entity_poly.type
_entity_poly.pdbx_seq_one_letter_code
_entity_poly.pdbx_strand_id
1 'polypeptide(L)'
;MRPGGAQDPRHPGGGRGEVLARVGVDHRGCRDRGGGRRRGVAARHCSGRLKPLRLFFALWPPEDVRERLWESLAPLRRARPGVRWVPPERYHVTLRFLGDTPTGLLPSLKLAADALGEHRAFRAGFTGPGVFPPRGAPRVFWVGITPGPLPRMRGILDAALTREGIAPERRRFTPHITVGRARSGG
;
A
#
# COMPACT_ATOMS: atom_id res chain seq x y z
N MET A 1 -23.77 50.18 6.25
CA MET A 1 -24.40 49.05 5.53
C MET A 1 -23.34 47.99 5.23
N ARG A 2 -23.52 46.78 5.76
CA ARG A 2 -23.03 45.48 5.24
C ARG A 2 -24.28 44.70 4.77
N PRO A 3 -24.21 43.56 4.04
CA PRO A 3 -23.07 42.83 3.44
C PRO A 3 -23.35 42.31 2.00
N GLY A 4 -22.39 41.59 1.41
CA GLY A 4 -22.64 40.61 0.34
C GLY A 4 -21.38 40.35 -0.49
N GLY A 5 -20.86 39.14 -0.67
CA GLY A 5 -21.23 37.82 -0.20
C GLY A 5 -20.08 36.89 -0.63
N ALA A 6 -19.65 36.02 0.28
CA ALA A 6 -18.67 34.98 0.03
C ALA A 6 -19.17 33.99 -1.02
N GLN A 7 -18.27 33.50 -1.89
CA GLN A 7 -18.45 32.20 -2.54
C GLN A 7 -17.15 31.40 -2.42
N ASP A 8 -17.17 30.55 -1.40
CA ASP A 8 -16.30 29.40 -1.17
C ASP A 8 -16.63 28.29 -2.21
N PRO A 9 -15.66 27.83 -3.02
CA PRO A 9 -15.86 26.71 -3.92
C PRO A 9 -15.85 25.39 -3.14
N ARG A 10 -17.05 25.02 -2.71
CA ARG A 10 -17.45 23.70 -2.20
C ARG A 10 -16.83 22.56 -3.03
N HIS A 11 -16.00 21.76 -2.37
CA HIS A 11 -15.51 20.46 -2.81
C HIS A 11 -16.69 19.54 -3.21
N PRO A 12 -16.68 18.92 -4.40
CA PRO A 12 -17.70 17.94 -4.76
C PRO A 12 -17.42 16.59 -4.08
N GLY A 13 -18.39 16.12 -3.30
CA GLY A 13 -18.70 14.70 -3.07
C GLY A 13 -17.55 13.79 -2.65
N GLY A 14 -17.16 13.84 -1.37
CA GLY A 14 -16.30 12.84 -0.76
C GLY A 14 -16.95 11.45 -0.79
N GLY A 15 -16.54 10.61 -1.75
CA GLY A 15 -16.95 9.21 -1.83
C GLY A 15 -16.63 8.49 -0.52
N ARG A 16 -17.66 7.95 0.12
CA ARG A 16 -17.55 7.23 1.39
C ARG A 16 -17.21 5.78 1.07
N GLY A 17 -16.14 5.26 1.66
CA GLY A 17 -15.77 3.86 1.53
C GLY A 17 -15.43 3.25 2.87
N GLU A 18 -15.89 2.02 3.08
CA GLU A 18 -15.40 1.17 4.17
C GLU A 18 -14.05 0.57 3.78
N VAL A 19 -13.28 0.03 4.71
CA VAL A 19 -11.95 -0.54 4.45
C VAL A 19 -11.73 -1.75 5.35
N LEU A 20 -11.35 -2.90 4.77
CA LEU A 20 -11.10 -4.15 5.51
C LEU A 20 -9.60 -4.48 5.54
N ALA A 21 -9.11 -4.94 6.70
CA ALA A 21 -7.70 -5.30 6.90
C ALA A 21 -7.35 -6.70 6.39
N ARG A 22 -6.22 -6.84 5.65
CA ARG A 22 -5.61 -8.14 5.30
C ARG A 22 -4.07 -8.03 5.25
N VAL A 23 -3.35 -9.14 5.09
CA VAL A 23 -1.89 -9.13 4.80
C VAL A 23 -1.67 -9.16 3.30
N GLY A 24 -0.74 -8.35 2.80
CA GLY A 24 -0.32 -8.35 1.40
C GLY A 24 1.06 -8.97 1.24
N VAL A 25 1.20 -9.87 0.29
CA VAL A 25 2.50 -10.43 -0.12
C VAL A 25 2.78 -9.94 -1.54
N ASP A 26 3.89 -9.24 -1.79
CA ASP A 26 4.30 -8.85 -3.14
C ASP A 26 5.60 -9.55 -3.54
N HIS A 27 5.51 -10.48 -4.50
CA HIS A 27 6.62 -11.29 -4.99
C HIS A 27 7.44 -10.61 -6.11
N ARG A 28 7.62 -9.29 -6.07
CA ARG A 28 8.42 -8.59 -7.10
C ARG A 28 9.93 -8.67 -6.86
N GLY A 29 10.54 -9.71 -7.44
CA GLY A 29 11.80 -9.62 -8.19
C GLY A 29 13.07 -10.13 -7.51
N CYS A 30 13.43 -11.39 -7.74
CA CYS A 30 14.83 -11.80 -7.87
C CYS A 30 14.99 -12.33 -9.30
N ARG A 31 15.70 -11.58 -10.16
CA ARG A 31 16.16 -12.07 -11.46
C ARG A 31 17.08 -13.24 -11.18
N ASP A 32 16.64 -14.43 -11.55
CA ASP A 32 17.48 -15.61 -11.60
C ASP A 32 18.54 -15.39 -12.69
N ARG A 33 19.81 -15.26 -12.30
CA ARG A 33 20.94 -15.56 -13.19
C ARG A 33 21.49 -16.90 -12.76
N GLY A 34 20.75 -17.96 -13.11
CA GLY A 34 21.12 -19.35 -12.86
C GLY A 34 21.61 -20.01 -14.15
N GLY A 35 22.93 -20.09 -14.33
CA GLY A 35 23.56 -20.92 -15.35
C GLY A 35 24.85 -21.53 -14.79
N GLY A 36 24.85 -22.84 -14.52
CA GLY A 36 26.06 -23.58 -14.16
C GLY A 36 25.83 -24.84 -13.34
N ARG A 37 25.72 -25.99 -14.03
CA ARG A 37 25.67 -27.34 -13.44
C ARG A 37 27.01 -27.71 -12.78
N ARG A 38 27.00 -28.48 -11.67
CA ARG A 38 27.56 -29.85 -11.56
C ARG A 38 27.51 -30.41 -10.12
N ARG A 39 27.71 -31.73 -10.06
CA ARG A 39 27.25 -32.76 -9.10
C ARG A 39 28.09 -32.86 -7.83
N GLY A 40 27.51 -33.43 -6.76
CA GLY A 40 28.25 -33.92 -5.58
C GLY A 40 27.34 -34.21 -4.39
N VAL A 41 27.13 -35.51 -4.11
CA VAL A 41 26.35 -36.05 -2.99
C VAL A 41 27.20 -35.99 -1.72
N ALA A 42 26.78 -35.18 -0.76
CA ALA A 42 27.20 -35.22 0.64
C ALA A 42 26.04 -34.62 1.45
N ALA A 43 25.71 -35.23 2.58
CA ALA A 43 24.58 -34.90 3.44
C ALA A 43 24.43 -33.38 3.62
N ARG A 44 23.44 -32.79 2.94
CA ARG A 44 23.15 -31.36 3.08
C ARG A 44 22.04 -31.26 4.11
N HIS A 45 22.38 -30.75 5.29
CA HIS A 45 21.45 -29.85 5.97
C HIS A 45 20.79 -28.99 4.90
N CYS A 46 19.46 -28.93 4.88
CA CYS A 46 18.73 -28.04 4.01
C CYS A 46 19.02 -26.58 4.41
N SER A 47 20.23 -26.09 4.12
CA SER A 47 20.54 -24.68 3.94
C SER A 47 19.99 -24.24 2.58
N GLY A 48 18.70 -24.48 2.38
CA GLY A 48 17.92 -23.76 1.40
C GLY A 48 17.72 -22.39 1.99
N ARG A 49 18.58 -21.43 1.64
CA ARG A 49 18.37 -20.01 1.95
C ARG A 49 17.02 -19.63 1.33
N LEU A 50 15.93 -19.76 2.11
CA LEU A 50 14.60 -19.36 1.68
C LEU A 50 14.71 -17.88 1.31
N LYS A 51 14.43 -17.56 0.05
CA LYS A 51 14.59 -16.21 -0.47
C LYS A 51 13.74 -15.28 0.39
N PRO A 52 14.28 -14.13 0.84
CA PRO A 52 13.49 -13.18 1.61
C PRO A 52 12.29 -12.71 0.77
N LEU A 53 11.14 -12.59 1.43
CA LEU A 53 9.91 -12.13 0.81
C LEU A 53 9.76 -10.64 1.03
N ARG A 54 9.30 -9.91 0.01
CA ARG A 54 8.94 -8.50 0.17
C ARG A 54 7.52 -8.39 0.69
N LEU A 55 7.39 -8.04 1.96
CA LEU A 55 6.11 -8.04 2.66
C LEU A 55 5.65 -6.64 3.02
N PHE A 56 4.33 -6.46 3.13
CA PHE A 56 3.71 -5.28 3.68
C PHE A 56 2.33 -5.60 4.29
N PHE A 57 1.89 -4.75 5.20
CA PHE A 57 0.52 -4.76 5.71
C PHE A 57 -0.28 -3.69 5.00
N ALA A 58 -1.49 -4.04 4.61
CA ALA A 58 -2.38 -3.11 3.92
C ALA A 58 -3.84 -3.35 4.27
N LEU A 59 -4.67 -2.40 3.89
CA LEU A 59 -6.11 -2.54 3.95
C LEU A 59 -6.68 -2.44 2.54
N TRP A 60 -7.67 -3.27 2.23
CA TRP A 60 -8.35 -3.29 0.96
C TRP A 60 -9.70 -2.60 1.12
N PRO A 61 -9.95 -1.51 0.38
CA PRO A 61 -11.32 -1.02 0.23
C PRO A 61 -12.20 -2.11 -0.41
N PRO A 62 -13.49 -2.19 -0.06
CA PRO A 62 -14.48 -2.99 -0.75
C PRO A 62 -14.48 -2.75 -2.26
N GLU A 63 -14.93 -3.76 -2.99
CA GLU A 63 -14.96 -3.76 -4.46
C GLU A 63 -15.67 -2.55 -5.04
N ASP A 64 -16.87 -2.24 -4.55
CA ASP A 64 -17.67 -1.12 -4.99
C ASP A 64 -16.94 0.24 -4.80
N VAL A 65 -16.14 0.39 -3.73
CA VAL A 65 -15.29 1.57 -3.51
C VAL A 65 -14.15 1.63 -4.53
N ARG A 66 -13.51 0.48 -4.82
CA ARG A 66 -12.38 0.40 -5.76
C ARG A 66 -12.84 0.69 -7.19
N GLU A 67 -14.01 0.19 -7.57
CA GLU A 67 -14.65 0.44 -8.87
C GLU A 67 -15.05 1.90 -9.03
N ARG A 68 -15.73 2.49 -8.04
CA ARG A 68 -16.07 3.93 -8.07
C ARG A 68 -14.84 4.81 -8.19
N LEU A 69 -13.76 4.47 -7.48
CA LEU A 69 -12.48 5.17 -7.61
C LEU A 69 -11.91 4.99 -9.03
N TRP A 70 -11.94 3.78 -9.58
CA TRP A 70 -11.52 3.50 -10.94
C TRP A 70 -12.31 4.33 -11.95
N GLU A 71 -13.62 4.40 -11.86
CA GLU A 71 -14.44 5.20 -12.78
C GLU A 71 -14.19 6.71 -12.64
N SER A 72 -14.09 7.22 -11.41
CA SER A 72 -13.78 8.65 -11.18
C SER A 72 -12.44 9.10 -11.79
N LEU A 73 -11.49 8.17 -11.95
CA LEU A 73 -10.18 8.43 -12.55
C LEU A 73 -10.15 8.31 -14.07
N ALA A 74 -11.25 7.89 -14.72
CA ALA A 74 -11.31 7.70 -16.17
C ALA A 74 -10.88 8.94 -16.99
N PRO A 75 -11.25 10.19 -16.64
CA PRO A 75 -10.75 11.37 -17.34
C PRO A 75 -9.22 11.52 -17.22
N LEU A 76 -8.66 11.28 -16.03
CA LEU A 76 -7.22 11.38 -15.80
C LEU A 76 -6.44 10.28 -16.52
N ARG A 77 -7.00 9.07 -16.58
CA ARG A 77 -6.42 7.96 -17.36
C ARG A 77 -6.31 8.31 -18.84
N ARG A 78 -7.37 8.86 -19.42
CA ARG A 78 -7.40 9.32 -20.82
C ARG A 78 -6.37 10.43 -21.08
N ALA A 79 -6.24 11.38 -20.15
CA ALA A 79 -5.30 12.48 -20.28
C ALA A 79 -3.82 12.08 -20.11
N ARG A 80 -3.52 10.89 -19.58
CA ARG A 80 -2.15 10.45 -19.24
C ARG A 80 -1.87 9.02 -19.72
N PRO A 81 -1.75 8.80 -21.05
CA PRO A 81 -1.49 7.47 -21.61
C PRO A 81 -0.09 6.92 -21.27
N GLY A 82 0.86 7.78 -20.90
CA GLY A 82 2.21 7.39 -20.46
C GLY A 82 2.28 6.81 -19.04
N VAL A 83 1.18 6.83 -18.30
CA VAL A 83 1.09 6.29 -16.93
C VAL A 83 0.57 4.86 -16.98
N ARG A 84 1.27 3.96 -16.30
CA ARG A 84 0.75 2.62 -16.02
C ARG A 84 -0.22 2.71 -14.86
N TRP A 85 -1.52 2.68 -15.18
CA TRP A 85 -2.59 2.66 -14.20
C TRP A 85 -2.64 1.32 -13.46
N VAL A 86 -2.83 1.39 -12.15
CA VAL A 86 -3.01 0.22 -11.28
C VAL A 86 -4.46 -0.20 -11.40
N PRO A 87 -4.74 -1.47 -11.72
CA PRO A 87 -6.12 -1.94 -11.84
C PRO A 87 -6.80 -2.00 -10.45
N PRO A 88 -8.13 -1.85 -10.39
CA PRO A 88 -8.84 -1.62 -9.13
C PRO A 88 -8.67 -2.76 -8.13
N GLU A 89 -8.48 -4.00 -8.59
CA GLU A 89 -8.31 -5.17 -7.71
C GLU A 89 -7.05 -5.04 -6.84
N ARG A 90 -6.07 -4.25 -7.29
CA ARG A 90 -4.81 -3.97 -6.60
C ARG A 90 -4.86 -2.72 -5.74
N TYR A 91 -5.98 -2.01 -5.66
CA TYR A 91 -6.12 -0.86 -4.78
C TYR A 91 -6.10 -1.29 -3.32
N HIS A 92 -5.17 -0.71 -2.58
CA HIS A 92 -4.99 -0.94 -1.15
C HIS A 92 -4.34 0.28 -0.51
N VAL A 93 -4.60 0.46 0.78
CA VAL A 93 -3.93 1.44 1.63
C VAL A 93 -2.81 0.72 2.36
N THR A 94 -1.55 1.04 2.06
CA THR A 94 -0.43 0.42 2.78
C THR A 94 -0.31 1.02 4.18
N LEU A 95 -0.27 0.18 5.20
CA LEU A 95 -0.01 0.57 6.59
C LEU A 95 1.48 0.51 6.92
N ARG A 96 2.15 -0.58 6.54
CA ARG A 96 3.56 -0.83 6.88
C ARG A 96 4.26 -1.64 5.80
N PHE A 97 5.36 -1.14 5.26
CA PHE A 97 6.29 -1.92 4.43
C PHE A 97 7.32 -2.61 5.32
N LEU A 98 7.53 -3.92 5.16
CA LEU A 98 8.57 -4.66 5.88
C LEU A 98 9.85 -4.82 5.04
N GLY A 99 9.73 -4.72 3.71
CA GLY A 99 10.85 -4.99 2.83
C GLY A 99 11.20 -6.48 2.83
N ASP A 100 12.49 -6.78 2.62
CA ASP A 100 13.00 -8.15 2.58
C ASP A 100 12.89 -8.81 3.96
N THR A 101 11.91 -9.70 4.10
CA THR A 101 11.56 -10.35 5.36
C THR A 101 11.89 -11.84 5.27
N PRO A 102 12.61 -12.41 6.25
CA PRO A 102 12.80 -13.86 6.37
C PRO A 102 11.46 -14.60 6.46
N THR A 103 11.35 -15.72 5.75
CA THR A 103 10.13 -16.55 5.76
C THR A 103 9.78 -17.11 7.13
N GLY A 104 10.77 -17.26 8.03
CA GLY A 104 10.55 -17.71 9.41
C GLY A 104 9.68 -16.76 10.24
N LEU A 105 9.56 -15.48 9.85
CA LEU A 105 8.71 -14.51 10.56
C LEU A 105 7.23 -14.58 10.12
N LEU A 106 6.90 -15.32 9.06
CA LEU A 106 5.53 -15.38 8.54
C LEU A 106 4.45 -15.75 9.58
N PRO A 107 4.67 -16.74 10.48
CA PRO A 107 3.68 -17.07 11.51
C PRO A 107 3.38 -15.88 12.44
N SER A 108 4.42 -15.21 12.95
CA SER A 108 4.26 -14.03 13.82
C SER A 108 3.59 -12.87 13.09
N LEU A 109 3.96 -12.63 11.83
CA LEU A 109 3.34 -11.60 11.00
C LEU A 109 1.86 -11.85 10.73
N LYS A 110 1.46 -13.13 10.62
CA LYS A 110 0.06 -13.51 10.49
C LYS A 110 -0.72 -13.20 11.77
N LEU A 111 -0.19 -13.54 12.94
CA LEU A 111 -0.81 -13.19 14.23
C LEU A 111 -0.97 -11.67 14.40
N ALA A 112 0.04 -10.89 14.01
CA ALA A 112 -0.04 -9.43 14.04
C ALA A 112 -1.15 -8.88 13.11
N ALA A 113 -1.43 -9.56 12.01
CA ALA A 113 -2.55 -9.20 11.13
C ALA A 113 -3.91 -9.63 11.65
N ASP A 114 -3.99 -10.82 12.25
CA ASP A 114 -5.24 -11.32 12.81
C ASP A 114 -5.72 -10.38 13.94
N ALA A 115 -4.79 -9.86 14.75
CA ALA A 115 -5.06 -8.81 15.74
C ALA A 115 -5.58 -7.48 15.12
N LEU A 116 -5.18 -7.16 13.88
CA LEU A 116 -5.77 -6.03 13.16
C LEU A 116 -7.15 -6.34 12.59
N GLY A 117 -7.44 -7.60 12.28
CA GLY A 117 -8.73 -8.07 11.79
C GLY A 117 -9.87 -7.92 12.80
N GLU A 118 -9.55 -7.84 14.09
CA GLU A 118 -10.51 -7.53 15.16
C GLU A 118 -11.01 -6.07 15.12
N HIS A 119 -10.37 -5.19 14.34
CA HIS A 119 -10.89 -3.85 14.13
C HIS A 119 -12.13 -3.87 13.23
N ARG A 120 -13.24 -3.32 13.75
CA ARG A 120 -14.47 -3.11 12.98
C ARG A 120 -14.18 -2.24 11.74
N ALA A 121 -14.92 -2.52 10.67
CA ALA A 121 -14.92 -1.67 9.48
C ALA A 121 -15.11 -0.19 9.89
N PHE A 122 -14.33 0.69 9.27
CA PHE A 122 -14.39 2.12 9.54
C PHE A 122 -14.59 2.89 8.23
N ARG A 123 -15.17 4.08 8.35
CA ARG A 123 -15.34 4.99 7.23
C ARG A 123 -14.09 5.83 7.05
N ALA A 124 -13.64 5.92 5.80
CA ALA A 124 -12.63 6.89 5.39
C ALA A 124 -13.11 7.64 4.15
N GLY A 125 -12.71 8.91 4.04
CA GLY A 125 -12.93 9.74 2.87
C GLY A 125 -11.67 9.83 2.00
N PHE A 126 -11.86 10.16 0.73
CA PHE A 126 -10.77 10.55 -0.15
C PHE A 126 -10.46 12.04 0.02
N THR A 127 -9.19 12.40 0.16
CA THR A 127 -8.76 13.81 0.34
C THR A 127 -8.29 14.48 -0.95
N GLY A 128 -8.03 13.70 -2.01
CA GLY A 128 -7.65 14.20 -3.33
C GLY A 128 -6.43 13.50 -3.92
N PRO A 129 -6.11 13.75 -5.21
CA PRO A 129 -4.97 13.15 -5.87
C PRO A 129 -3.64 13.79 -5.42
N GLY A 130 -2.56 13.02 -5.52
CA GLY A 130 -1.20 13.48 -5.26
C GLY A 130 -0.17 12.65 -6.01
N VAL A 131 1.11 13.05 -5.88
CA VAL A 131 2.23 12.39 -6.55
C VAL A 131 3.41 12.15 -5.61
N PHE A 132 4.20 11.12 -5.91
CA PHE A 132 5.54 10.93 -5.35
C PHE A 132 6.61 10.85 -6.45
N PRO A 133 7.81 11.42 -6.25
CA PRO A 133 8.14 12.36 -5.16
C PRO A 133 7.33 13.67 -5.28
N PRO A 134 7.19 14.45 -4.19
CA PRO A 134 6.43 15.71 -4.21
C PRO A 134 7.11 16.82 -5.02
N ARG A 135 8.41 16.68 -5.33
CA ARG A 135 9.18 17.59 -6.18
C ARG A 135 9.90 16.77 -7.25
N GLY A 136 10.00 17.32 -8.46
CA GLY A 136 10.59 16.64 -9.62
C GLY A 136 9.59 15.80 -10.41
N ALA A 137 10.11 14.90 -11.27
CA ALA A 137 9.28 14.09 -12.15
C ALA A 137 8.43 13.08 -11.34
N PRO A 138 7.08 13.11 -11.47
CA PRO A 138 6.22 12.21 -10.72
C PRO A 138 6.42 10.76 -11.17
N ARG A 139 6.63 9.87 -10.21
CA ARG A 139 6.82 8.42 -10.43
C ARG A 139 5.63 7.61 -9.98
N VAL A 140 4.91 8.08 -8.97
CA VAL A 140 3.73 7.42 -8.41
C VAL A 140 2.60 8.43 -8.34
N PHE A 141 1.43 8.06 -8.85
CA PHE A 141 0.18 8.79 -8.71
C PHE A 141 -0.66 8.06 -7.66
N TRP A 142 -1.24 8.82 -6.75
CA TRP A 142 -2.02 8.27 -5.64
C TRP A 142 -3.20 9.15 -5.30
N VAL A 143 -4.18 8.58 -4.59
CA VAL A 143 -5.30 9.32 -4.01
C VAL A 143 -5.21 9.21 -2.49
N GLY A 144 -5.24 10.36 -1.82
CA GLY A 144 -5.11 10.47 -0.38
C GLY A 144 -6.36 9.96 0.34
N ILE A 145 -6.15 9.42 1.53
CA ILE A 145 -7.21 8.91 2.41
C ILE A 145 -7.19 9.72 3.71
N THR A 146 -8.36 10.07 4.23
CA THR A 146 -8.48 10.69 5.55
C THR A 146 -7.86 9.76 6.60
N PRO A 147 -6.99 10.27 7.50
CA PRO A 147 -6.27 9.40 8.43
C PRO A 147 -7.16 8.50 9.29
N GLY A 148 -8.28 9.01 9.83
CA GLY A 148 -9.22 8.21 10.62
C GLY A 148 -8.50 7.34 11.68
N PRO A 149 -8.81 6.03 11.79
CA PRO A 149 -8.13 5.12 12.71
C PRO A 149 -6.79 4.59 12.18
N LEU A 150 -6.37 4.92 10.96
CA LEU A 150 -5.18 4.34 10.31
C LEU A 150 -3.89 4.59 11.12
N PRO A 151 -3.62 5.78 11.70
CA PRO A 151 -2.44 5.99 12.54
C PRO A 151 -2.44 5.09 13.77
N ARG A 152 -3.60 4.86 14.40
CA ARG A 152 -3.74 3.98 15.56
C ARG A 152 -3.48 2.52 15.18
N MET A 153 -4.06 2.05 14.08
CA MET A 153 -3.83 0.69 13.55
C MET A 153 -2.34 0.47 13.24
N ARG A 154 -1.68 1.47 12.63
CA ARG A 154 -0.24 1.43 12.40
C ARG A 154 0.55 1.35 13.71
N GLY A 155 0.17 2.10 14.75
CA GLY A 155 0.81 2.02 16.07
C GLY A 155 0.70 0.64 16.72
N ILE A 156 -0.48 0.00 16.64
CA ILE A 156 -0.69 -1.38 17.12
C ILE A 156 0.22 -2.35 16.35
N LEU A 157 0.28 -2.20 15.03
CA LEU A 157 1.12 -3.02 14.18
C LEU A 157 2.62 -2.82 14.46
N ASP A 158 3.09 -1.57 14.56
CA ASP A 158 4.49 -1.26 14.87
C ASP A 158 4.89 -1.83 16.24
N ALA A 159 4.00 -1.80 17.24
CA ALA A 159 4.24 -2.42 18.55
C ALA A 159 4.35 -3.95 18.46
N ALA A 160 3.48 -4.61 17.68
CA ALA A 160 3.57 -6.05 17.44
C ALA A 160 4.86 -6.43 16.71
N LEU A 161 5.21 -5.70 15.65
CA LEU A 161 6.40 -5.96 14.83
C LEU A 161 7.70 -5.71 15.58
N THR A 162 7.74 -4.71 16.47
CA THR A 162 8.92 -4.44 17.30
C THR A 162 9.25 -5.61 18.24
N ARG A 163 8.24 -6.33 18.75
CA ARG A 163 8.46 -7.53 19.57
C ARG A 163 9.12 -8.67 18.79
N GLU A 164 8.90 -8.71 17.47
CA GLU A 164 9.51 -9.66 16.54
C GLU A 164 10.87 -9.19 15.99
N GLY A 165 11.44 -8.10 16.54
CA GLY A 165 12.72 -7.55 16.13
C GLY A 165 12.69 -6.71 14.84
N ILE A 166 11.50 -6.38 14.32
CA ILE A 166 11.36 -5.51 13.15
C ILE A 166 11.32 -4.06 13.59
N ALA A 167 12.29 -3.27 13.12
CA ALA A 167 12.42 -1.86 13.48
C ALA A 167 11.18 -1.03 13.06
N PRO A 168 10.81 0.03 13.82
CA PRO A 168 9.67 0.88 13.51
C PRO A 168 9.89 1.75 12.25
N GLU A 169 8.81 2.09 11.55
CA GLU A 169 8.87 2.99 10.38
C GLU A 169 8.99 4.44 10.82
N ARG A 170 10.11 5.08 10.50
CA ARG A 170 10.33 6.50 10.83
C ARG A 170 9.76 7.46 9.79
N ARG A 171 9.43 6.99 8.58
CA ARG A 171 8.85 7.85 7.54
C ARG A 171 7.47 8.32 7.93
N ARG A 172 7.20 9.60 7.64
CA ARG A 172 5.88 10.22 7.81
C ARG A 172 4.82 9.36 7.13
N PHE A 173 3.77 9.05 7.87
CA PHE A 173 2.63 8.34 7.32
C PHE A 173 1.78 9.29 6.47
N THR A 174 1.63 8.96 5.19
CA THR A 174 0.66 9.62 4.30
C THR A 174 -0.27 8.51 3.81
N PRO A 175 -1.47 8.36 4.39
CA PRO A 175 -2.42 7.34 3.94
C PRO A 175 -2.87 7.61 2.50
N HIS A 176 -2.67 6.65 1.62
CA HIS A 176 -3.00 6.80 0.21
C HIS A 176 -3.23 5.46 -0.47
N ILE A 177 -3.95 5.49 -1.59
CA ILE A 177 -4.06 4.40 -2.55
C ILE A 177 -3.22 4.76 -3.76
N THR A 178 -2.27 3.90 -4.13
CA THR A 178 -1.53 4.08 -5.39
C THR A 178 -2.43 3.72 -6.57
N VAL A 179 -2.65 4.68 -7.47
CA VAL A 179 -3.56 4.52 -8.62
C VAL A 179 -2.80 4.44 -9.95
N GLY A 180 -1.56 4.93 -10.01
CA GLY A 180 -0.76 4.87 -11.22
C GLY A 180 0.73 5.00 -10.97
N ARG A 181 1.54 4.56 -11.92
CA ARG A 181 3.00 4.74 -11.90
C ARG A 181 3.46 5.24 -13.26
N ALA A 182 4.23 6.31 -13.29
CA ALA A 182 4.85 6.77 -14.53
C ALA A 182 5.85 5.71 -15.00
N ARG A 183 5.95 5.50 -16.32
CA ARG A 183 7.10 4.78 -16.86
C ARG A 183 8.34 5.62 -16.57
N SER A 184 9.35 4.98 -16.01
CA SER A 184 10.70 5.56 -16.01
C SER A 184 11.07 5.70 -17.49
N GLY A 185 11.14 6.93 -18.01
CA GLY A 185 11.85 7.17 -19.27
C GLY A 185 13.30 6.68 -19.07
N GLY A 186 13.78 5.87 -20.02
CA GLY A 186 15.22 5.75 -20.24
C GLY A 186 15.76 7.06 -20.79
#